data_AF-A0A1F9ZVY7-F1
#
_entry.id   AF-A0A1F9ZVY7-F1
#
_cell.length_a   1.000
_cell.length_b   1.000
_cell.length_c   1.000
_cell.angle_alpha   90.00
_cell.angle_beta   90.00
_cell.angle_gamma   90.00
#
_symmetry.space_group_name_H-M   'P 1'
#
loop_
_entity.id
_entity.type
_entity.pdbx_description
1 polymer ?
#
loop_
_entity_poly.entity_id
_entity_poly.type
_entity_poly.pdbx_seq_one_letter_code
_entity_poly.pdbx_strand_id
1 'polypeptide(L)'
;MTRLLLLALFFFPAGSYAGDEKTVVFSGVQYPLEIAVSPGGPAGVPLYESAVSESVRTAYDTVIMQGEMPDPGVRPEIWVKSKSLFKAFDKYRPAGFKRFPNGRFWAKFDVAATRQPLKLVILDDGIAGAHLFKIYELEAVSGSSQKLEDSAEEQGPSPASAEDDAPFSIEEALPFTLVRREAWKAAPPKEPYARHAPKAFTLHHTAGYLPKTYAESVAEIQFVQDYHQNAKGWNDIGYHFLIDPLGNIFEGRPLYAVGAHVLNRNTDNIGVSVMGNYHPPASNKPAAETLGSFGKVGTYLSGNYSIAVSSFHAHREIGSTDCPGDLLYAKMPALKELIYARPVPAAAGPVAPEAAAAPAAAPSLRQLRECAIPGQFR
;
A
#
# COMPACT_ATOMS: atom_id res chain seq x y z
N MET A 1 -27.48 -44.65 -27.87
CA MET A 1 -26.59 -44.24 -26.78
C MET A 1 -25.80 -43.02 -27.24
N THR A 2 -26.27 -41.82 -26.93
CA THR A 2 -25.52 -40.58 -27.20
C THR A 2 -25.91 -39.61 -26.11
N ARG A 3 -25.05 -39.43 -25.11
CA ARG A 3 -25.27 -38.51 -23.99
C ARG A 3 -24.95 -37.09 -24.45
N LEU A 4 -25.97 -36.24 -24.41
CA LEU A 4 -25.87 -34.79 -24.59
C LEU A 4 -25.31 -34.20 -23.27
N LEU A 5 -24.08 -33.66 -23.30
CA LEU A 5 -23.54 -32.88 -22.19
C LEU A 5 -24.11 -31.46 -22.29
N LEU A 6 -25.06 -31.11 -21.40
CA LEU A 6 -25.44 -29.72 -21.17
C LEU A 6 -24.31 -29.03 -20.41
N LEU A 7 -23.58 -28.13 -21.07
CA LEU A 7 -22.65 -27.22 -20.43
C LEU A 7 -23.48 -26.09 -19.79
N ALA A 8 -23.65 -26.14 -18.46
CA ALA A 8 -24.28 -25.06 -17.72
C ALA A 8 -23.32 -23.85 -17.70
N LEU A 9 -23.62 -22.84 -18.51
CA LEU A 9 -23.01 -21.51 -18.41
C LEU A 9 -23.51 -20.87 -17.11
N PHE A 10 -22.70 -20.95 -16.06
CA PHE A 10 -22.88 -20.11 -14.88
C PHE A 10 -22.55 -18.66 -15.27
N PHE A 11 -23.58 -17.89 -15.59
CA PHE A 11 -23.50 -16.44 -15.54
C PHE A 11 -23.34 -16.04 -14.07
N PHE A 12 -22.11 -15.80 -13.66
CA PHE A 12 -21.90 -14.95 -12.48
C PHE A 12 -22.40 -13.55 -12.86
N PRO A 13 -23.31 -12.94 -12.09
CA PRO A 13 -23.63 -11.53 -12.31
C PRO A 13 -22.33 -10.76 -12.15
N ALA A 14 -21.96 -10.01 -13.20
CA ALA A 14 -20.85 -9.08 -13.14
C ALA A 14 -21.13 -8.14 -11.97
N GLY A 15 -20.39 -8.32 -10.87
CA GLY A 15 -20.40 -7.37 -9.77
C GLY A 15 -20.08 -6.01 -10.37
N SER A 16 -20.97 -5.04 -10.16
CA SER A 16 -20.75 -3.67 -10.55
C SER A 16 -19.53 -3.17 -9.80
N TYR A 17 -18.39 -3.15 -10.49
CA TYR A 17 -17.19 -2.46 -10.04
C TYR A 17 -17.57 -1.00 -9.84
N ALA A 18 -17.48 -0.49 -8.61
CA ALA A 18 -17.55 0.94 -8.36
C ALA A 18 -16.17 1.53 -8.71
N GLY A 19 -15.83 1.48 -10.01
CA GLY A 19 -14.60 2.05 -10.52
C GLY A 19 -14.56 3.54 -10.21
N ASP A 20 -13.38 4.03 -9.80
CA ASP A 20 -13.10 5.46 -9.73
C ASP A 20 -13.45 6.09 -11.11
N GLU A 21 -14.02 7.29 -11.14
CA GLU A 21 -14.40 7.97 -12.39
C GLU A 21 -13.21 8.14 -13.37
N LYS A 22 -11.99 8.01 -12.84
CA LYS A 22 -10.72 8.12 -13.55
C LYS A 22 -10.25 6.79 -14.15
N THR A 23 -10.74 5.65 -13.65
CA THR A 23 -10.32 4.34 -14.15
C THR A 23 -10.80 4.13 -15.59
N VAL A 24 -9.88 3.75 -16.48
CA VAL A 24 -10.21 3.38 -17.85
C VAL A 24 -10.75 1.95 -17.87
N VAL A 25 -12.04 1.81 -18.16
CA VAL A 25 -12.72 0.52 -18.21
C VAL A 25 -12.75 -0.02 -19.64
N PHE A 26 -12.36 -1.29 -19.81
CA PHE A 26 -12.55 -2.04 -21.04
C PHE A 26 -13.71 -3.01 -20.85
N SER A 27 -14.69 -2.99 -21.76
CA SER A 27 -15.90 -3.79 -21.61
C SER A 27 -15.57 -5.28 -21.44
N GLY A 28 -16.13 -5.88 -20.38
CA GLY A 28 -15.97 -7.30 -20.09
C GLY A 28 -14.62 -7.70 -19.47
N VAL A 29 -13.78 -6.74 -19.04
CA VAL A 29 -12.49 -7.04 -18.39
C VAL A 29 -12.37 -6.33 -17.05
N GLN A 30 -11.75 -7.01 -16.07
CA GLN A 30 -11.47 -6.48 -14.73
C GLN A 30 -9.96 -6.39 -14.52
N TYR A 31 -9.53 -5.42 -13.71
CA TYR A 31 -8.13 -5.26 -13.34
C TYR A 31 -7.76 -6.18 -12.16
N PRO A 32 -6.56 -6.82 -12.14
CA PRO A 32 -5.53 -6.69 -13.16
C PRO A 32 -5.88 -7.36 -14.50
N LEU A 33 -5.56 -6.69 -15.61
CA LEU A 33 -5.57 -7.30 -16.94
C LEU A 33 -4.38 -8.26 -17.02
N GLU A 34 -4.62 -9.52 -17.34
CA GLU A 34 -3.58 -10.51 -17.59
C GLU A 34 -3.42 -10.73 -19.10
N ILE A 35 -2.26 -10.37 -19.64
CA ILE A 35 -1.98 -10.32 -21.06
C ILE A 35 -0.85 -11.30 -21.36
N ALA A 36 -1.19 -12.43 -21.97
CA ALA A 36 -0.20 -13.36 -22.49
C ALA A 36 0.39 -12.80 -23.79
N VAL A 37 1.71 -12.62 -23.82
CA VAL A 37 2.44 -12.22 -25.03
C VAL A 37 3.52 -13.24 -25.35
N SER A 38 3.90 -13.32 -26.61
CA SER A 38 4.98 -14.16 -27.11
C SER A 38 5.65 -13.44 -28.29
N PRO A 39 6.89 -13.78 -28.66
CA PRO A 39 7.56 -13.17 -29.81
C PRO A 39 6.66 -13.22 -31.04
N GLY A 40 6.30 -12.04 -31.56
CA GLY A 40 5.20 -11.89 -32.51
C GLY A 40 5.62 -11.42 -33.90
N GLY A 41 6.90 -11.09 -34.10
CA GLY A 41 7.45 -10.68 -35.39
C GLY A 41 8.51 -9.59 -35.25
N PRO A 42 8.71 -8.74 -36.28
CA PRO A 42 9.65 -7.63 -36.19
C PRO A 42 9.20 -6.59 -35.14
N ALA A 43 10.15 -5.83 -34.61
CA ALA A 43 9.88 -4.77 -33.65
C ALA A 43 8.84 -3.76 -34.18
N GLY A 44 7.95 -3.30 -33.29
CA GLY A 44 6.83 -2.42 -33.56
C GLY A 44 5.51 -3.12 -33.91
N VAL A 45 5.46 -4.46 -33.99
CA VAL A 45 4.22 -5.21 -34.23
C VAL A 45 3.40 -5.36 -32.95
N PRO A 46 2.06 -5.15 -32.97
CA PRO A 46 1.21 -5.44 -31.82
C PRO A 46 1.22 -6.91 -31.40
N LEU A 47 1.58 -7.18 -30.15
CA LEU A 47 1.40 -8.46 -29.46
C LEU A 47 0.03 -8.57 -28.81
N TYR A 48 -0.55 -7.42 -28.44
CA TYR A 48 -1.87 -7.33 -27.84
C TYR A 48 -2.53 -5.99 -28.19
N GLU A 49 -3.83 -6.02 -28.46
CA GLU A 49 -4.69 -4.84 -28.52
C GLU A 49 -5.94 -5.08 -27.68
N SER A 50 -6.27 -4.14 -26.79
CA SER A 50 -7.53 -4.18 -26.06
C SER A 50 -8.72 -3.87 -26.97
N ALA A 51 -9.93 -4.19 -26.48
CA ALA A 51 -11.14 -3.53 -26.96
C ALA A 51 -11.02 -2.00 -26.76
N VAL A 52 -11.85 -1.23 -27.48
CA VAL A 52 -11.97 0.21 -27.22
C VAL A 52 -12.60 0.37 -25.83
N SER A 53 -12.03 1.26 -25.01
CA SER A 53 -12.54 1.54 -23.67
C SER A 53 -13.97 2.07 -23.72
N GLU A 54 -14.63 2.00 -22.58
CA GLU A 54 -15.82 2.82 -22.34
C GLU A 54 -15.47 4.31 -22.43
N SER A 55 -16.50 5.15 -22.57
CA SER A 55 -16.30 6.59 -22.66
C SER A 55 -15.84 7.15 -21.31
N VAL A 56 -14.70 7.83 -21.31
CA VAL A 56 -14.22 8.55 -20.13
C VAL A 56 -15.08 9.80 -19.96
N ARG A 57 -15.77 9.92 -18.82
CA ARG A 57 -16.75 10.99 -18.58
C ARG A 57 -16.09 12.36 -18.50
N THR A 58 -14.94 12.43 -17.84
CA THR A 58 -14.18 13.65 -17.62
C THR A 58 -13.15 13.84 -18.72
N ALA A 59 -12.88 15.10 -19.08
CA ALA A 59 -11.79 15.38 -20.01
C ALA A 59 -10.45 15.04 -19.35
N TYR A 60 -9.58 14.39 -20.10
CA TYR A 60 -8.24 14.01 -19.65
C TYR A 60 -7.20 14.47 -20.67
N ASP A 61 -6.00 14.74 -20.16
CA ASP A 61 -4.80 15.08 -20.93
C ASP A 61 -3.63 14.16 -20.58
N THR A 62 -3.83 13.28 -19.59
CA THR A 62 -2.83 12.36 -19.09
C THR A 62 -3.45 10.98 -18.94
N VAL A 63 -2.73 9.95 -19.37
CA VAL A 63 -3.05 8.55 -19.03
C VAL A 63 -1.90 7.98 -18.20
N ILE A 64 -2.20 7.32 -17.10
CA ILE A 64 -1.22 6.66 -16.24
C ILE A 64 -1.54 5.17 -16.18
N MET A 65 -0.50 4.36 -16.28
CA MET A 65 -0.59 2.91 -16.17
C MET A 65 0.42 2.40 -15.16
N GLN A 66 0.04 1.34 -14.44
CA GLN A 66 0.98 0.56 -13.63
C GLN A 66 0.71 -0.94 -13.73
N GLY A 67 1.77 -1.74 -13.60
CA GLY A 67 1.71 -3.16 -13.90
C GLY A 67 2.94 -3.99 -13.53
N GLU A 68 2.95 -5.23 -13.99
CA GLU A 68 4.10 -6.14 -14.04
C GLU A 68 4.53 -6.31 -15.51
N MET A 69 5.80 -5.99 -15.78
CA MET A 69 6.51 -6.12 -17.05
C MET A 69 7.72 -7.05 -16.83
N PRO A 70 7.56 -8.37 -17.02
CA PRO A 70 8.64 -9.32 -16.82
C PRO A 70 9.77 -9.18 -17.84
N ASP A 71 9.50 -8.71 -19.06
CA ASP A 71 10.48 -8.54 -20.13
C ASP A 71 10.47 -7.08 -20.64
N PRO A 72 11.62 -6.39 -20.72
CA PRO A 72 11.71 -5.03 -21.25
C PRO A 72 11.58 -4.95 -22.78
N GLY A 73 11.58 -6.06 -23.51
CA GLY A 73 11.40 -6.16 -24.96
C GLY A 73 9.96 -5.95 -25.43
N VAL A 74 9.13 -5.27 -24.64
CA VAL A 74 7.81 -4.80 -25.08
C VAL A 74 7.64 -3.33 -24.78
N ARG A 75 6.73 -2.69 -25.51
CA ARG A 75 6.37 -1.30 -25.27
C ARG A 75 4.86 -1.11 -25.21
N PRO A 76 4.33 -0.54 -24.11
CA PRO A 76 2.95 -0.12 -24.07
C PRO A 76 2.75 1.17 -24.89
N GLU A 77 1.66 1.22 -25.65
CA GLU A 77 1.13 2.44 -26.28
C GLU A 77 -0.35 2.62 -25.90
N ILE A 78 -0.79 3.88 -25.93
CA ILE A 78 -2.20 4.24 -25.81
C ILE A 78 -2.67 4.81 -27.15
N TRP A 79 -3.73 4.23 -27.70
CA TRP A 79 -4.31 4.67 -28.96
C TRP A 79 -5.67 5.31 -28.69
N VAL A 80 -5.74 6.64 -28.72
CA VAL A 80 -6.96 7.41 -28.44
C VAL A 80 -7.77 7.53 -29.73
N LYS A 81 -9.09 7.29 -29.66
CA LYS A 81 -9.97 7.43 -30.84
C LYS A 81 -9.88 8.86 -31.38
N SER A 82 -9.53 8.99 -32.64
CA SER A 82 -9.32 10.29 -33.28
C SER A 82 -10.65 10.95 -33.63
N LYS A 83 -10.67 12.28 -33.60
CA LYS A 83 -11.80 13.11 -34.06
C LYS A 83 -11.82 13.30 -35.58
N SER A 84 -10.74 12.93 -36.27
CA SER A 84 -10.62 13.02 -37.73
C SER A 84 -11.40 11.91 -38.43
N LEU A 85 -12.02 12.24 -39.57
CA LEU A 85 -12.70 11.27 -40.44
C LEU A 85 -11.72 10.36 -41.21
N PHE A 86 -10.43 10.74 -41.28
CA PHE A 86 -9.42 10.02 -42.07
C PHE A 86 -8.47 9.17 -41.22
N LYS A 87 -8.59 9.25 -39.89
CA LYS A 87 -7.69 8.57 -38.94
C LYS A 87 -8.51 7.99 -37.81
N ALA A 88 -8.43 6.67 -37.62
CA ALA A 88 -9.19 5.98 -36.58
C ALA A 88 -8.66 6.29 -35.17
N PHE A 89 -7.33 6.31 -34.98
CA PHE A 89 -6.70 6.50 -33.66
C PHE A 89 -5.44 7.36 -33.74
N ASP A 90 -5.29 8.27 -32.77
CA ASP A 90 -4.05 8.94 -32.42
C ASP A 90 -3.23 8.05 -31.48
N LYS A 91 -1.96 7.77 -31.83
CA LYS A 91 -1.10 6.84 -31.10
C LYS A 91 -0.13 7.62 -30.22
N TYR A 92 -0.04 7.22 -28.96
CA TYR A 92 0.79 7.85 -27.94
C TYR A 92 1.74 6.84 -27.33
N ARG A 93 3.01 7.22 -27.24
CA ARG A 93 4.05 6.51 -26.51
C ARG A 93 4.17 7.09 -25.10
N PRO A 94 4.74 6.34 -24.15
CA PRO A 94 4.99 6.86 -22.82
C PRO A 94 5.87 8.12 -22.90
N ALA A 95 5.42 9.22 -22.32
CA ALA A 95 6.21 10.42 -22.06
C ALA A 95 7.08 10.25 -20.81
N GLY A 96 6.62 9.47 -19.83
CA GLY A 96 7.38 9.01 -18.68
C GLY A 96 7.27 7.49 -18.54
N PHE A 97 8.34 6.82 -18.14
CA PHE A 97 8.36 5.38 -17.96
C PHE A 97 9.45 4.96 -16.98
N LYS A 98 9.14 4.01 -16.11
CA LYS A 98 10.16 3.34 -15.28
C LYS A 98 9.77 1.90 -15.03
N ARG A 99 10.76 1.00 -15.10
CA ARG A 99 10.67 -0.41 -14.75
C ARG A 99 11.63 -0.72 -13.59
N PHE A 100 11.16 -1.49 -12.63
CA PHE A 100 11.85 -1.85 -11.40
C PHE A 100 12.41 -3.28 -11.47
N PRO A 101 13.40 -3.63 -10.62
CA PRO A 101 14.02 -4.96 -10.63
C PRO A 101 13.05 -6.12 -10.41
N ASN A 102 11.97 -5.91 -9.64
CA ASN A 102 10.91 -6.90 -9.40
C ASN A 102 9.91 -7.01 -10.58
N GLY A 103 10.20 -6.37 -11.72
CA GLY A 103 9.33 -6.36 -12.89
C GLY A 103 8.19 -5.35 -12.81
N ARG A 104 8.01 -4.63 -11.69
CA ARG A 104 7.00 -3.57 -11.61
C ARG A 104 7.33 -2.44 -12.57
N PHE A 105 6.31 -1.80 -13.12
CA PHE A 105 6.52 -0.64 -13.97
C PHE A 105 5.36 0.34 -13.86
N TRP A 106 5.63 1.58 -14.21
CA TRP A 106 4.62 2.56 -14.55
C TRP A 106 4.95 3.24 -15.87
N ALA A 107 3.91 3.71 -16.56
CA ALA A 107 4.00 4.49 -17.78
C ALA A 107 3.02 5.66 -17.71
N LYS A 108 3.47 6.85 -18.09
CA LYS A 108 2.67 8.08 -18.19
C LYS A 108 2.65 8.54 -19.65
N PHE A 109 1.47 8.86 -20.15
CA PHE A 109 1.24 9.30 -21.53
C PHE A 109 0.62 10.69 -21.50
N ASP A 110 1.28 11.65 -22.15
CA ASP A 110 0.71 12.98 -22.38
C ASP A 110 -0.08 12.93 -23.68
N VAL A 111 -1.39 13.19 -23.60
CA VAL A 111 -2.31 13.16 -24.73
C VAL A 111 -2.92 14.52 -24.99
N ALA A 112 -3.38 14.77 -26.22
CA ALA A 112 -4.19 15.95 -26.48
C ALA A 112 -5.49 15.89 -25.66
N ALA A 113 -5.84 17.00 -24.99
CA ALA A 113 -7.02 17.07 -24.12
C ALA A 113 -8.28 16.56 -24.81
N THR A 114 -8.91 15.53 -24.22
CA THR A 114 -9.94 14.75 -24.90
C THR A 114 -10.90 14.07 -23.91
N ARG A 115 -12.03 13.59 -24.43
CA ARG A 115 -12.97 12.67 -23.76
C ARG A 115 -13.16 11.38 -24.56
N GLN A 116 -12.34 11.20 -25.59
CA GLN A 116 -12.47 10.07 -26.50
C GLN A 116 -12.03 8.78 -25.79
N PRO A 117 -12.66 7.64 -26.09
CA PRO A 117 -12.20 6.36 -25.59
C PRO A 117 -10.85 5.99 -26.21
N LEU A 118 -10.16 5.03 -25.60
CA LEU A 118 -8.80 4.64 -25.99
C LEU A 118 -8.67 3.12 -26.08
N LYS A 119 -7.56 2.65 -26.67
CA LYS A 119 -7.07 1.27 -26.56
C LYS A 119 -5.74 1.24 -25.82
N LEU A 120 -5.52 0.17 -25.09
CA LEU A 120 -4.19 -0.28 -24.69
C LEU A 120 -3.62 -1.18 -25.78
N VAL A 121 -2.38 -0.91 -26.19
CA VAL A 121 -1.65 -1.74 -27.14
C VAL A 121 -0.29 -2.11 -26.56
N ILE A 122 0.10 -3.37 -26.67
CA ILE A 122 1.44 -3.83 -26.30
C ILE A 122 2.15 -4.21 -27.60
N LEU A 123 3.26 -3.53 -27.90
CA LEU A 123 4.09 -3.79 -29.07
C LEU A 123 5.29 -4.68 -28.72
N ASP A 124 5.69 -5.51 -29.66
CA ASP A 124 6.96 -6.24 -29.63
C ASP A 124 8.09 -5.24 -29.88
N ASP A 125 9.04 -5.09 -28.95
CA ASP A 125 10.27 -4.31 -29.14
C ASP A 125 11.50 -5.23 -28.92
N GLY A 126 11.35 -6.53 -29.21
CA GLY A 126 12.39 -7.54 -29.06
C GLY A 126 12.19 -8.45 -27.85
N ILE A 127 10.96 -8.88 -27.58
CA ILE A 127 10.66 -9.77 -26.46
C ILE A 127 11.39 -11.11 -26.63
N ALA A 128 12.04 -11.59 -25.56
CA ALA A 128 12.92 -12.76 -25.64
C ALA A 128 12.14 -14.09 -25.55
N GLY A 129 10.93 -14.07 -25.00
CA GLY A 129 10.14 -15.27 -24.76
C GLY A 129 8.68 -15.01 -24.47
N ALA A 130 7.94 -16.09 -24.18
CA ALA A 130 6.56 -16.00 -23.76
C ALA A 130 6.45 -15.53 -22.30
N HIS A 131 5.62 -14.53 -22.06
CA HIS A 131 5.48 -13.90 -20.75
C HIS A 131 4.03 -13.52 -20.46
N LEU A 132 3.69 -13.47 -19.16
CA LEU A 132 2.43 -12.92 -18.69
C LEU A 132 2.65 -11.49 -18.19
N PHE A 133 2.07 -10.54 -18.89
CA PHE A 133 2.06 -9.13 -18.51
C PHE A 133 0.82 -8.87 -17.66
N LYS A 134 0.97 -8.01 -16.66
CA LYS A 134 -0.18 -7.58 -15.86
C LYS A 134 -0.29 -6.08 -15.86
N ILE A 135 -1.49 -5.56 -16.08
CA ILE A 135 -1.81 -4.16 -15.83
C ILE A 135 -2.72 -4.14 -14.63
N TYR A 136 -2.31 -3.53 -13.52
CA TYR A 136 -3.15 -3.41 -12.32
C TYR A 136 -4.12 -2.24 -12.43
N GLU A 137 -3.76 -1.22 -13.19
CA GLU A 137 -4.56 0.00 -13.28
C GLU A 137 -4.16 0.80 -14.52
N LEU A 138 -5.17 1.44 -15.10
CA LEU A 138 -5.04 2.47 -16.12
C LEU A 138 -5.98 3.62 -15.76
N GLU A 139 -5.43 4.80 -15.49
CA GLU A 139 -6.18 6.01 -15.12
C GLU A 139 -6.11 7.04 -16.25
N ALA A 140 -7.24 7.66 -16.58
CA ALA A 140 -7.33 8.82 -17.46
C ALA A 140 -7.67 10.05 -16.61
N VAL A 141 -6.74 10.99 -16.53
CA VAL A 141 -6.81 12.12 -15.59
C VAL A 141 -6.44 13.43 -16.25
N SER A 142 -6.91 14.53 -15.67
CA SER A 142 -6.39 15.87 -15.96
C SER A 142 -5.28 16.22 -14.98
N GLY A 143 -4.30 17.03 -15.41
CA GLY A 143 -3.24 17.51 -14.51
C GLY A 143 -3.74 18.20 -13.24
N SER A 144 -4.90 18.88 -13.30
CA SER A 144 -5.54 19.47 -12.12
C SER A 144 -6.06 18.43 -11.11
N SER A 145 -6.59 17.32 -11.60
CA SER A 145 -7.19 16.28 -10.75
C SER A 145 -6.14 15.50 -9.95
N GLN A 146 -4.94 15.30 -10.52
CA GLN A 146 -3.81 14.69 -9.84
C GLN A 146 -3.34 15.54 -8.66
N LYS A 147 -3.24 16.86 -8.86
CA LYS A 147 -2.81 17.80 -7.82
C LYS A 147 -3.80 17.88 -6.65
N LEU A 148 -5.09 17.72 -6.92
CA LEU A 148 -6.14 17.75 -5.88
C LEU A 148 -6.03 16.56 -4.91
N GLU A 149 -5.63 15.37 -5.38
CA GLU A 149 -5.52 14.17 -4.54
C GLU A 149 -4.44 14.27 -3.46
N ASP A 150 -3.35 14.97 -3.77
CA ASP A 150 -2.23 15.20 -2.85
C ASP A 150 -2.36 16.51 -2.06
N SER A 151 -3.45 17.27 -2.29
CA SER A 151 -3.66 18.53 -1.57
C SER A 151 -4.20 18.28 -0.17
N ALA A 152 -3.70 19.05 0.78
CA ALA A 152 -4.36 19.21 2.07
C ALA A 152 -5.66 19.99 1.85
N GLU A 153 -6.76 19.56 2.47
CA GLU A 153 -8.00 20.31 2.45
C GLU A 153 -7.82 21.64 3.20
N GLU A 154 -8.38 22.73 2.65
CA GLU A 154 -8.50 24.00 3.37
C GLU A 154 -9.44 23.81 4.58
N GLN A 155 -8.85 23.64 5.76
CA GLN A 155 -9.52 23.91 7.02
C GLN A 155 -8.83 25.11 7.69
N GLY A 156 -9.61 25.89 8.45
CA GLY A 156 -9.20 27.16 9.07
C GLY A 156 -7.91 27.09 9.89
N PRO A 157 -7.41 28.24 10.39
CA PRO A 157 -6.03 28.44 10.76
C PRO A 157 -5.47 27.31 11.65
N SER A 158 -4.48 26.62 11.10
CA SER A 158 -3.61 25.69 11.83
C SER A 158 -2.96 26.44 12.99
N PRO A 159 -2.87 25.86 14.21
CA PRO A 159 -2.11 26.51 15.27
C PRO A 159 -0.64 26.58 14.86
N ALA A 160 -0.14 27.81 14.74
CA ALA A 160 1.23 28.11 14.43
C ALA A 160 2.17 27.73 15.58
N SER A 161 3.25 27.01 15.27
CA SER A 161 4.65 27.47 15.43
C SER A 161 5.61 26.29 15.32
N ALA A 162 6.77 26.55 14.71
CA ALA A 162 7.78 25.57 14.32
C ALA A 162 8.83 25.33 15.43
N GLU A 163 8.42 25.17 16.68
CA GLU A 163 9.38 24.98 17.79
C GLU A 163 9.14 23.75 18.69
N ASP A 164 8.28 22.80 18.31
CA ASP A 164 8.24 21.50 18.99
C ASP A 164 7.84 20.36 18.03
N ASP A 165 8.84 19.81 17.33
CA ASP A 165 8.68 18.74 16.33
C ASP A 165 8.50 17.33 16.93
N ALA A 166 8.34 17.23 18.25
CA ALA A 166 8.36 15.97 18.98
C ALA A 166 7.05 15.14 18.99
N PRO A 167 5.83 15.70 19.12
CA PRO A 167 4.68 14.87 19.51
C PRO A 167 4.10 13.99 18.39
N PHE A 168 4.50 14.22 17.13
CA PHE A 168 3.93 13.54 15.96
C PHE A 168 5.01 12.99 15.01
N SER A 169 6.28 13.06 15.40
CA SER A 169 7.36 12.29 14.76
C SER A 169 7.26 10.84 15.21
N ILE A 170 7.59 9.89 14.34
CA ILE A 170 7.57 8.47 14.70
C ILE A 170 8.76 8.20 15.63
N GLU A 171 8.46 8.00 16.92
CA GLU A 171 9.45 7.74 17.98
C GLU A 171 10.39 6.58 17.64
N GLU A 172 11.60 6.57 18.21
CA GLU A 172 12.57 5.47 18.01
C GLU A 172 12.16 4.16 18.70
N ALA A 173 11.45 4.26 19.83
CA ALA A 173 11.00 3.09 20.58
C ALA A 173 9.54 2.76 20.26
N LEU A 174 9.32 2.04 19.16
CA LEU A 174 7.98 1.56 18.79
C LEU A 174 7.66 0.19 19.39
N PRO A 175 6.37 -0.13 19.63
CA PRO A 175 5.94 -1.47 20.06
C PRO A 175 6.03 -2.53 18.93
N PHE A 176 6.63 -2.18 17.80
CA PHE A 176 6.87 -3.04 16.65
C PHE A 176 8.14 -2.60 15.92
N THR A 177 8.76 -3.52 15.19
CA THR A 177 9.88 -3.20 14.30
C THR A 177 9.36 -2.45 13.08
N LEU A 178 9.92 -1.27 12.83
CA LEU A 178 9.60 -0.43 11.67
C LEU A 178 10.80 -0.38 10.73
N VAL A 179 10.57 -0.72 9.46
CA VAL A 179 11.54 -0.49 8.39
C VAL A 179 11.49 0.99 8.02
N ARG A 180 12.46 1.74 8.55
CA ARG A 180 12.59 3.18 8.35
C ARG A 180 12.83 3.57 6.90
N ARG A 181 12.51 4.81 6.56
CA ARG A 181 12.72 5.41 5.23
C ARG A 181 14.12 5.19 4.68
N GLU A 182 15.15 5.38 5.52
CA GLU A 182 16.54 5.20 5.13
C GLU A 182 16.84 3.75 4.78
N ALA A 183 16.25 2.79 5.50
CA ALA A 183 16.50 1.36 5.32
C ALA A 183 15.97 0.84 3.97
N TRP A 184 14.84 1.36 3.50
CA TRP A 184 14.30 1.06 2.18
C TRP A 184 14.72 2.06 1.09
N LYS A 185 15.62 3.01 1.41
CA LYS A 185 16.18 4.02 0.49
C LYS A 185 15.11 4.94 -0.11
N ALA A 186 14.24 5.48 0.74
CA ALA A 186 13.23 6.44 0.34
C ALA A 186 13.83 7.67 -0.35
N ALA A 187 13.18 8.12 -1.42
CA ALA A 187 13.39 9.46 -1.94
C ALA A 187 12.89 10.50 -0.91
N PRO A 188 13.47 11.71 -0.90
CA PRO A 188 12.90 12.82 -0.14
C PRO A 188 11.54 13.25 -0.73
N PRO A 189 10.68 13.92 0.05
CA PRO A 189 9.49 14.58 -0.50
C PRO A 189 9.88 15.64 -1.54
N LYS A 190 8.99 15.91 -2.50
CA LYS A 190 9.20 16.94 -3.53
C LYS A 190 9.09 18.36 -2.98
N GLU A 191 8.31 18.54 -1.93
CA GLU A 191 7.95 19.80 -1.28
C GLU A 191 7.82 19.60 0.25
N PRO A 192 7.91 20.65 1.08
CA PRO A 192 7.61 20.56 2.50
C PRO A 192 6.20 20.02 2.78
N TYR A 193 6.03 19.25 3.84
CA TYR A 193 4.72 18.68 4.20
C TYR A 193 3.79 19.73 4.82
N ALA A 194 2.53 19.71 4.39
CA ALA A 194 1.44 20.25 5.20
C ALA A 194 1.29 19.43 6.48
N ARG A 195 1.08 20.09 7.62
CA ARG A 195 0.99 19.43 8.93
C ARG A 195 -0.46 19.18 9.35
N HIS A 196 -0.70 18.09 10.07
CA HIS A 196 -1.96 17.75 10.73
C HIS A 196 -1.71 17.10 12.10
N ALA A 197 -2.80 16.82 12.84
CA ALA A 197 -2.77 16.00 14.04
C ALA A 197 -3.67 14.77 13.85
N PRO A 198 -3.18 13.54 14.02
CA PRO A 198 -3.98 12.34 13.78
C PRO A 198 -5.24 12.28 14.65
N LYS A 199 -6.39 12.05 14.02
CA LYS A 199 -7.70 11.81 14.67
C LYS A 199 -8.44 10.60 14.10
N ALA A 200 -7.97 10.07 12.97
CA ALA A 200 -8.51 8.89 12.32
C ALA A 200 -7.38 8.08 11.66
N PHE A 201 -7.64 6.81 11.34
CA PHE A 201 -6.81 6.05 10.41
C PHE A 201 -7.65 5.19 9.49
N THR A 202 -7.12 4.93 8.29
CA THR A 202 -7.83 4.25 7.22
C THR A 202 -7.04 3.06 6.70
N LEU A 203 -7.69 1.90 6.63
CA LEU A 203 -7.17 0.68 6.01
C LEU A 203 -7.26 0.79 4.48
N HIS A 204 -6.11 0.63 3.84
CA HIS A 204 -5.95 0.54 2.39
C HIS A 204 -5.36 -0.80 1.96
N HIS A 205 -5.43 -1.07 0.67
CA HIS A 205 -4.46 -1.93 -0.01
C HIS A 205 -3.74 -1.14 -1.10
N THR A 206 -2.63 -1.67 -1.64
CA THR A 206 -1.96 -1.05 -2.79
C THR A 206 -2.65 -1.36 -4.12
N ALA A 207 -3.60 -2.31 -4.13
CA ALA A 207 -4.27 -2.83 -5.34
C ALA A 207 -3.28 -3.39 -6.38
N GLY A 208 -2.06 -3.72 -5.96
CA GLY A 208 -0.94 -4.03 -6.84
C GLY A 208 -0.32 -5.39 -6.57
N TYR A 209 1.00 -5.42 -6.70
CA TYR A 209 1.79 -6.63 -6.59
C TYR A 209 1.84 -7.17 -5.16
N LEU A 210 1.84 -8.50 -5.05
CA LEU A 210 1.95 -9.22 -3.79
C LEU A 210 3.40 -9.73 -3.63
N PRO A 211 4.27 -9.03 -2.88
CA PRO A 211 5.65 -9.45 -2.71
C PRO A 211 5.74 -10.72 -1.86
N LYS A 212 6.67 -11.61 -2.22
CA LYS A 212 6.89 -12.93 -1.58
C LYS A 212 8.19 -12.98 -0.78
N THR A 213 9.10 -12.04 -1.01
CA THR A 213 10.38 -11.92 -0.31
C THR A 213 10.58 -10.50 0.21
N TYR A 214 11.42 -10.33 1.23
CA TYR A 214 11.74 -8.99 1.75
C TYR A 214 12.32 -8.07 0.66
N ALA A 215 13.16 -8.60 -0.23
CA ALA A 215 13.73 -7.83 -1.34
C ALA A 215 12.65 -7.35 -2.32
N GLU A 216 11.65 -8.19 -2.60
CA GLU A 216 10.48 -7.82 -3.39
C GLU A 216 9.61 -6.77 -2.67
N SER A 217 9.46 -6.86 -1.34
CA SER A 217 8.73 -5.85 -0.55
C SER A 217 9.42 -4.48 -0.59
N VAL A 218 10.75 -4.46 -0.45
CA VAL A 218 11.55 -3.22 -0.60
C VAL A 218 11.41 -2.64 -2.00
N ALA A 219 11.44 -3.49 -3.05
CA ALA A 219 11.22 -3.03 -4.41
C ALA A 219 9.79 -2.51 -4.64
N GLU A 220 8.77 -3.12 -4.03
CA GLU A 220 7.38 -2.66 -4.14
C GLU A 220 7.16 -1.32 -3.45
N ILE A 221 7.67 -1.08 -2.23
CA ILE A 221 7.51 0.24 -1.61
C ILE A 221 8.25 1.34 -2.38
N GLN A 222 9.44 1.04 -2.90
CA GLN A 222 10.16 1.96 -3.79
C GLN A 222 9.37 2.26 -5.06
N PHE A 223 8.74 1.24 -5.65
CA PHE A 223 7.84 1.41 -6.79
C PHE A 223 6.65 2.30 -6.42
N VAL A 224 5.97 2.05 -5.29
CA VAL A 224 4.79 2.82 -4.86
C VAL A 224 5.16 4.29 -4.64
N GLN A 225 6.29 4.58 -3.97
CA GLN A 225 6.75 5.97 -3.80
C GLN A 225 7.01 6.64 -5.14
N ASP A 226 7.76 5.99 -6.03
CA ASP A 226 8.16 6.56 -7.31
C ASP A 226 6.96 6.75 -8.25
N TYR A 227 6.01 5.81 -8.24
CA TYR A 227 4.74 5.93 -8.95
C TYR A 227 3.94 7.14 -8.48
N HIS A 228 3.76 7.30 -7.17
CA HIS A 228 3.08 8.46 -6.60
C HIS A 228 3.78 9.78 -6.96
N GLN A 229 5.10 9.84 -6.80
CA GLN A 229 5.85 11.08 -7.04
C GLN A 229 5.99 11.45 -8.52
N ASN A 230 6.34 10.49 -9.36
CA ASN A 230 6.80 10.78 -10.73
C ASN A 230 5.74 10.48 -11.78
N ALA A 231 4.84 9.51 -11.55
CA ALA A 231 3.70 9.28 -12.42
C ALA A 231 2.52 10.18 -12.03
N LYS A 232 2.09 10.11 -10.76
CA LYS A 232 0.93 10.88 -10.23
C LYS A 232 1.26 12.32 -9.84
N GLY A 233 2.54 12.68 -9.69
CA GLY A 233 2.96 14.06 -9.38
C GLY A 233 2.73 14.47 -7.92
N TRP A 234 2.58 13.51 -7.01
CA TRP A 234 2.37 13.76 -5.59
C TRP A 234 3.70 14.13 -4.89
N ASN A 235 3.60 14.74 -3.73
CA ASN A 235 4.73 15.17 -2.92
C ASN A 235 5.58 13.99 -2.45
N ASP A 236 4.93 12.93 -1.98
CA ASP A 236 5.58 11.69 -1.55
C ASP A 236 4.60 10.51 -1.65
N ILE A 237 5.03 9.32 -1.25
CA ILE A 237 4.16 8.15 -1.04
C ILE A 237 2.89 8.54 -0.26
N GLY A 238 1.71 8.18 -0.74
CA GLY A 238 0.44 8.68 -0.17
C GLY A 238 0.08 8.15 1.23
N TYR A 239 0.75 7.12 1.72
CA TYR A 239 0.45 6.44 2.99
C TYR A 239 1.49 6.74 4.08
N HIS A 240 1.12 6.55 5.33
CA HIS A 240 2.02 6.70 6.48
C HIS A 240 2.68 5.38 6.86
N PHE A 241 1.96 4.27 6.68
CA PHE A 241 2.50 2.91 6.85
C PHE A 241 2.13 2.03 5.67
N LEU A 242 3.05 1.15 5.28
CA LEU A 242 2.78 0.04 4.38
C LEU A 242 3.14 -1.28 5.05
N ILE A 243 2.30 -2.30 4.90
CA ILE A 243 2.49 -3.62 5.52
C ILE A 243 2.54 -4.68 4.42
N ASP A 244 3.61 -5.47 4.40
CA ASP A 244 3.77 -6.52 3.39
C ASP A 244 3.13 -7.86 3.82
N PRO A 245 3.08 -8.86 2.92
CA PRO A 245 2.57 -10.20 3.22
C PRO A 245 3.41 -10.99 4.24
N LEU A 246 4.63 -10.55 4.52
CA LEU A 246 5.55 -11.16 5.48
C LEU A 246 5.42 -10.56 6.89
N GLY A 247 4.59 -9.51 7.05
CA GLY A 247 4.38 -8.79 8.31
C GLY A 247 5.43 -7.69 8.59
N ASN A 248 6.27 -7.32 7.62
CA ASN A 248 7.12 -6.16 7.76
C ASN A 248 6.27 -4.88 7.68
N ILE A 249 6.54 -3.95 8.59
CA ILE A 249 5.90 -2.63 8.62
C ILE A 249 6.93 -1.64 8.07
N PHE A 250 6.58 -0.93 7.01
CA PHE A 250 7.41 0.07 6.37
C PHE A 250 6.90 1.48 6.66
N GLU A 251 7.83 2.40 6.92
CA GLU A 251 7.56 3.81 7.13
C GLU A 251 7.29 4.52 5.80
N GLY A 252 6.15 5.21 5.70
CA GLY A 252 5.79 6.11 4.61
C GLY A 252 5.98 7.58 5.00
N ARG A 253 4.95 8.41 4.86
CA ARG A 253 4.96 9.79 5.38
C ARG A 253 5.03 9.81 6.92
N PRO A 254 5.68 10.81 7.53
CA PRO A 254 5.66 10.99 8.97
C PRO A 254 4.24 11.31 9.46
N LEU A 255 3.90 10.97 10.71
CA LEU A 255 2.52 11.09 11.23
C LEU A 255 2.02 12.52 11.45
N TYR A 256 2.91 13.51 11.42
CA TYR A 256 2.50 14.91 11.40
C TYR A 256 2.13 15.40 9.99
N ALA A 257 2.47 14.67 8.94
CA ALA A 257 2.29 15.12 7.56
C ALA A 257 0.93 14.65 7.03
N VAL A 258 0.21 15.55 6.35
CA VAL A 258 -1.01 15.18 5.63
C VAL A 258 -0.68 14.13 4.55
N GLY A 259 -1.48 13.06 4.51
CA GLY A 259 -1.38 11.99 3.52
C GLY A 259 -1.93 12.36 2.14
N ALA A 260 -1.91 11.39 1.22
CA ALA A 260 -2.55 11.48 -0.10
C ALA A 260 -3.20 10.13 -0.43
N HIS A 261 -4.18 9.72 0.38
CA HIS A 261 -4.75 8.38 0.32
C HIS A 261 -6.28 8.34 0.34
N VAL A 262 -6.97 9.37 0.85
CA VAL A 262 -8.43 9.53 0.70
C VAL A 262 -8.72 10.94 0.22
N LEU A 263 -9.14 11.08 -1.05
CA LEU A 263 -9.48 12.38 -1.63
C LEU A 263 -10.50 13.12 -0.75
N ASN A 264 -10.20 14.36 -0.38
CA ASN A 264 -11.00 15.22 0.52
C ASN A 264 -11.22 14.65 1.93
N ARG A 265 -10.39 13.69 2.39
CA ARG A 265 -10.33 13.27 3.80
C ARG A 265 -8.90 12.89 4.24
N ASN A 266 -7.89 13.61 3.75
CA ASN A 266 -6.48 13.37 4.08
C ASN A 266 -6.08 14.05 5.41
N THR A 267 -6.62 15.24 5.70
CA THR A 267 -6.32 15.97 6.93
C THR A 267 -6.79 15.17 8.15
N ASP A 268 -5.97 15.16 9.20
CA ASP A 268 -6.13 14.36 10.43
C ASP A 268 -6.29 12.82 10.26
N ASN A 269 -6.04 12.27 9.08
CA ASN A 269 -6.26 10.84 8.76
C ASN A 269 -4.96 10.13 8.41
N ILE A 270 -4.66 9.02 9.10
CA ILE A 270 -3.48 8.19 8.86
C ILE A 270 -3.81 7.02 7.93
N GLY A 271 -3.26 7.04 6.72
CA GLY A 271 -3.33 5.89 5.79
C GLY A 271 -2.38 4.75 6.15
N VAL A 272 -2.93 3.55 6.35
CA VAL A 272 -2.21 2.28 6.55
C VAL A 272 -2.55 1.34 5.40
N SER A 273 -1.60 1.07 4.50
CA SER A 273 -1.84 0.29 3.29
C SER A 273 -1.22 -1.10 3.35
N VAL A 274 -1.99 -2.12 2.97
CA VAL A 274 -1.49 -3.49 2.86
C VAL A 274 -1.06 -3.79 1.42
N MET A 275 0.16 -4.28 1.21
CA MET A 275 0.67 -4.58 -0.14
C MET A 275 -0.06 -5.80 -0.74
N GLY A 276 -0.62 -5.61 -1.94
CA GLY A 276 -1.30 -6.65 -2.70
C GLY A 276 -2.67 -6.20 -3.23
N ASN A 277 -3.36 -7.12 -3.91
CA ASN A 277 -4.70 -6.91 -4.41
C ASN A 277 -5.69 -7.95 -3.84
N TYR A 278 -6.64 -7.46 -3.04
CA TYR A 278 -7.56 -8.27 -2.22
C TYR A 278 -9.00 -8.31 -2.78
N HIS A 279 -9.21 -7.87 -4.03
CA HIS A 279 -10.47 -8.03 -4.77
C HIS A 279 -10.29 -8.90 -6.01
N PRO A 280 -11.37 -9.47 -6.59
CA PRO A 280 -11.30 -10.18 -7.87
C PRO A 280 -10.78 -9.28 -9.00
N PRO A 281 -10.00 -9.81 -9.94
CA PRO A 281 -9.64 -11.21 -10.14
C PRO A 281 -8.47 -11.71 -9.27
N ALA A 282 -7.60 -10.83 -8.75
CA ALA A 282 -6.40 -11.23 -8.02
C ALA A 282 -6.69 -11.99 -6.71
N SER A 283 -7.67 -11.51 -5.93
CA SER A 283 -8.21 -12.14 -4.72
C SER A 283 -7.13 -12.69 -3.77
N ASN A 284 -6.07 -11.91 -3.52
CA ASN A 284 -5.03 -12.32 -2.58
C ASN A 284 -5.63 -12.52 -1.18
N LYS A 285 -5.12 -13.49 -0.42
CA LYS A 285 -5.59 -13.77 0.94
C LYS A 285 -4.74 -12.99 1.94
N PRO A 286 -5.33 -12.20 2.85
CA PRO A 286 -4.55 -11.53 3.90
C PRO A 286 -3.83 -12.55 4.77
N ALA A 287 -2.50 -12.44 4.88
CA ALA A 287 -1.67 -13.30 5.72
C ALA A 287 -1.89 -12.98 7.20
N ALA A 288 -1.69 -13.96 8.09
CA ALA A 288 -1.88 -13.77 9.52
C ALA A 288 -0.87 -12.75 10.09
N GLU A 289 0.36 -12.80 9.58
CA GLU A 289 1.47 -11.90 9.89
C GLU A 289 1.15 -10.46 9.52
N THR A 290 0.54 -10.25 8.35
CA THR A 290 0.04 -8.94 7.91
C THR A 290 -1.04 -8.40 8.83
N LEU A 291 -2.04 -9.21 9.19
CA LEU A 291 -3.13 -8.78 10.08
C LEU A 291 -2.61 -8.49 11.50
N GLY A 292 -1.70 -9.31 12.00
CA GLY A 292 -1.04 -9.08 13.30
C GLY A 292 -0.25 -7.77 13.32
N SER A 293 0.46 -7.47 12.24
CA SER A 293 1.23 -6.23 12.10
C SER A 293 0.34 -5.01 11.95
N PHE A 294 -0.76 -5.12 11.20
CA PHE A 294 -1.78 -4.08 11.14
C PHE A 294 -2.38 -3.82 12.53
N GLY A 295 -2.67 -4.88 13.29
CA GLY A 295 -3.11 -4.77 14.69
C GLY A 295 -2.15 -3.95 15.55
N LYS A 296 -0.84 -4.24 15.49
CA LYS A 296 0.19 -3.50 16.24
C LYS A 296 0.21 -2.01 15.87
N VAL A 297 0.16 -1.69 14.57
CA VAL A 297 0.08 -0.29 14.09
C VAL A 297 -1.20 0.37 14.57
N GLY A 298 -2.34 -0.31 14.45
CA GLY A 298 -3.64 0.20 14.88
C GLY A 298 -3.71 0.45 16.39
N THR A 299 -3.18 -0.47 17.22
CA THR A 299 -3.10 -0.30 18.68
C THR A 299 -2.21 0.88 19.07
N TYR A 300 -1.08 1.06 18.37
CA TYR A 300 -0.22 2.22 18.57
C TYR A 300 -0.95 3.53 18.22
N LEU A 301 -1.61 3.59 17.06
CA LEU A 301 -2.36 4.77 16.64
C LEU A 301 -3.54 5.09 17.57
N SER A 302 -4.30 4.07 17.97
CA SER A 302 -5.44 4.25 18.87
C SER A 302 -5.02 4.68 20.26
N GLY A 303 -3.95 4.09 20.81
CA GLY A 303 -3.44 4.41 22.14
C GLY A 303 -2.78 5.79 22.21
N ASN A 304 -1.88 6.09 21.27
CA ASN A 304 -1.06 7.31 21.33
C ASN A 304 -1.84 8.58 20.93
N TYR A 305 -2.83 8.44 20.04
CA TYR A 305 -3.62 9.57 19.54
C TYR A 305 -5.09 9.54 19.98
N SER A 306 -5.45 8.61 20.90
CA SER A 306 -6.82 8.45 21.40
C SER A 306 -7.87 8.27 20.27
N ILE A 307 -7.48 7.64 19.16
CA ILE A 307 -8.34 7.44 17.99
C ILE A 307 -9.38 6.38 18.33
N ALA A 308 -10.64 6.79 18.45
CA ALA A 308 -11.76 5.91 18.75
C ALA A 308 -12.02 4.88 17.63
N VAL A 309 -12.64 3.75 17.98
CA VAL A 309 -13.04 2.71 17.00
C VAL A 309 -13.95 3.23 15.88
N SER A 310 -14.72 4.29 16.15
CA SER A 310 -15.56 4.97 15.16
C SER A 310 -14.76 5.78 14.12
N SER A 311 -13.50 6.06 14.40
CA SER A 311 -12.55 6.79 13.54
C SER A 311 -11.51 5.87 12.88
N PHE A 312 -11.76 4.55 12.94
CA PHE A 312 -11.04 3.56 12.13
C PHE A 312 -11.93 3.12 10.96
N HIS A 313 -11.49 3.47 9.75
CA HIS A 313 -12.23 3.24 8.51
C HIS A 313 -11.53 2.25 7.58
N ALA A 314 -12.28 1.59 6.72
CA ALA A 314 -11.77 1.09 5.45
C ALA A 314 -11.96 2.16 4.36
N HIS A 315 -11.07 2.23 3.37
CA HIS A 315 -11.13 3.30 2.35
C HIS A 315 -12.53 3.41 1.68
N ARG A 316 -13.13 2.29 1.29
CA ARG A 316 -14.50 2.22 0.72
C ARG A 316 -15.63 2.75 1.61
N GLU A 317 -15.42 2.88 2.92
CA GLU A 317 -16.43 3.42 3.85
C GLU A 317 -16.49 4.96 3.77
N ILE A 318 -15.41 5.60 3.31
CA ILE A 318 -15.25 7.06 3.33
C ILE A 318 -14.81 7.64 1.98
N GLY A 319 -14.67 6.80 0.95
CA GLY A 319 -14.32 7.17 -0.42
C GLY A 319 -15.03 6.31 -1.46
N SER A 320 -15.02 6.73 -2.72
CA SER A 320 -15.61 5.99 -3.84
C SER A 320 -14.58 5.07 -4.49
N THR A 321 -14.43 3.86 -3.94
CA THR A 321 -13.34 2.94 -4.29
C THR A 321 -13.65 1.52 -3.82
N ASP A 322 -13.07 0.53 -4.49
CA ASP A 322 -13.07 -0.86 -4.02
C ASP A 322 -11.99 -1.14 -2.96
N CYS A 323 -11.07 -0.21 -2.70
CA CYS A 323 -10.07 -0.36 -1.65
C CYS A 323 -10.72 -0.52 -0.27
N PRO A 324 -10.30 -1.46 0.61
CA PRO A 324 -9.08 -2.27 0.57
C PRO A 324 -9.24 -3.64 -0.10
N GLY A 325 -10.28 -3.84 -0.90
CA GLY A 325 -10.65 -5.13 -1.49
C GLY A 325 -11.48 -6.00 -0.55
N ASP A 326 -12.31 -6.89 -1.12
CA ASP A 326 -13.35 -7.60 -0.37
C ASP A 326 -12.79 -8.53 0.71
N LEU A 327 -11.70 -9.23 0.41
CA LEU A 327 -11.11 -10.20 1.34
C LEU A 327 -10.43 -9.52 2.54
N LEU A 328 -9.89 -8.32 2.36
CA LEU A 328 -9.28 -7.54 3.42
C LEU A 328 -10.33 -6.72 4.19
N TYR A 329 -11.34 -6.17 3.50
CA TYR A 329 -12.48 -5.52 4.13
C TYR A 329 -13.25 -6.46 5.07
N ALA A 330 -13.40 -7.73 4.67
CA ALA A 330 -13.99 -8.78 5.53
C ALA A 330 -13.24 -8.99 6.86
N LYS A 331 -12.01 -8.49 7.01
CA LYS A 331 -11.22 -8.55 8.25
C LYS A 331 -11.46 -7.38 9.19
N MET A 332 -12.22 -6.36 8.80
CA MET A 332 -12.50 -5.19 9.64
C MET A 332 -13.00 -5.52 11.06
N PRO A 333 -13.94 -6.47 11.27
CA PRO A 333 -14.35 -6.84 12.64
C PRO A 333 -13.21 -7.41 13.47
N ALA A 334 -12.42 -8.32 12.92
CA ALA A 334 -11.29 -8.94 13.61
C ALA A 334 -10.17 -7.93 13.89
N LEU A 335 -9.92 -6.99 12.98
CA LEU A 335 -8.96 -5.91 13.19
C LEU A 335 -9.43 -4.96 14.30
N LYS A 336 -10.72 -4.59 14.31
CA LYS A 336 -11.30 -3.76 15.39
C LYS A 336 -11.16 -4.46 16.75
N GLU A 337 -11.41 -5.76 16.81
CA GLU A 337 -11.18 -6.55 18.03
C GLU A 337 -9.70 -6.53 18.42
N LEU A 338 -8.78 -6.83 17.50
CA LEU A 338 -7.35 -6.85 17.76
C LEU A 338 -6.80 -5.50 18.27
N ILE A 339 -7.34 -4.39 17.76
CA ILE A 339 -6.86 -3.04 18.07
C ILE A 339 -7.46 -2.48 19.36
N TYR A 340 -8.75 -2.73 19.61
CA TYR A 340 -9.54 -2.05 20.64
C TYR A 340 -9.99 -2.94 21.78
N ALA A 341 -9.83 -4.26 21.69
CA ALA A 341 -10.04 -5.12 22.84
C ALA A 341 -9.08 -4.70 23.95
N ARG A 342 -9.64 -4.23 25.08
CA ARG A 342 -8.84 -3.96 26.28
C ARG A 342 -8.10 -5.25 26.63
N PRO A 343 -6.78 -5.21 26.94
CA PRO A 343 -6.23 -6.26 27.76
C PRO A 343 -7.07 -6.26 29.04
N VAL A 344 -7.82 -7.32 29.30
CA VAL A 344 -8.24 -7.62 30.66
C VAL A 344 -6.92 -7.74 31.41
N PRO A 345 -6.62 -6.88 32.40
CA PRO A 345 -5.46 -7.11 33.24
C PRO A 345 -5.64 -8.54 33.75
N ALA A 346 -4.69 -9.43 33.48
CA ALA A 346 -4.68 -10.72 34.16
C ALA A 346 -4.79 -10.36 35.64
N ALA A 347 -5.92 -10.73 36.27
CA ALA A 347 -6.12 -10.48 37.68
C ALA A 347 -4.85 -11.00 38.35
N ALA A 348 -4.10 -10.10 38.99
CA ALA A 348 -2.93 -10.50 39.74
C ALA A 348 -3.43 -11.59 40.69
N GLY A 349 -3.06 -12.83 40.40
CA GLY A 349 -3.30 -13.94 41.31
C GLY A 349 -2.75 -13.51 42.67
N PRO A 350 -3.40 -13.87 43.78
CA PRO A 350 -3.01 -13.39 45.10
C PRO A 350 -1.51 -13.58 45.26
N VAL A 351 -0.80 -12.45 45.39
CA VAL A 351 0.64 -12.43 45.63
C VAL A 351 0.83 -13.17 46.95
N ALA A 352 1.51 -14.31 46.88
CA ALA A 352 1.89 -15.07 48.07
C ALA A 352 2.69 -14.13 48.99
N PRO A 353 2.45 -14.16 50.31
CA PRO A 353 3.12 -13.25 51.22
C PRO A 353 4.63 -13.47 51.13
N GLU A 354 5.33 -12.36 50.91
CA GLU A 354 6.78 -12.26 50.88
C GLU A 354 7.38 -12.88 52.15
N ALA A 355 8.25 -13.86 51.99
CA ALA A 355 8.93 -14.51 53.10
C ALA A 355 9.82 -13.47 53.79
N ALA A 356 9.48 -13.16 55.04
CA ALA A 356 10.27 -12.29 55.90
C ALA A 356 11.74 -12.76 55.95
N ALA A 357 12.65 -11.87 55.59
CA ALA A 357 14.08 -12.07 55.74
C ALA A 357 14.42 -12.37 57.20
N ALA A 358 15.12 -13.50 57.42
CA ALA A 358 15.62 -13.89 58.74
C ALA A 358 16.71 -12.88 59.20
N PRO A 359 16.73 -12.48 60.47
CA PRO A 359 17.78 -11.61 60.99
C PRO A 359 19.12 -12.35 61.09
N ALA A 360 20.20 -11.66 60.74
CA ALA A 360 21.56 -12.15 60.81
C ALA A 360 21.94 -12.58 62.24
N ALA A 361 22.32 -13.84 62.41
CA ALA A 361 22.84 -14.36 63.67
C ALA A 361 24.27 -13.89 63.89
N ALA A 362 24.53 -13.27 65.04
CA ALA A 362 25.87 -12.97 65.54
C ALA A 362 26.67 -14.27 65.78
N PRO A 363 28.00 -14.28 65.56
CA PRO A 363 28.81 -15.49 65.73
C PRO A 363 28.87 -15.90 67.21
N SER A 364 28.56 -17.18 67.45
CA SER A 364 28.62 -17.79 68.78
C SER A 364 30.07 -18.05 69.22
N LEU A 365 30.31 -17.96 70.54
CA LEU A 365 31.58 -18.15 71.26
C LEU A 365 32.22 -19.56 71.15
N ARG A 366 31.90 -20.33 70.10
CA ARG A 366 32.43 -21.67 69.84
C ARG A 366 33.52 -21.71 68.77
N GLN A 367 33.83 -20.59 68.10
CA GLN A 367 34.91 -20.47 67.12
C GLN A 367 36.25 -19.93 67.68
N LEU A 368 36.40 -19.80 69.00
CA LEU A 368 37.64 -19.34 69.65
C LEU A 368 38.39 -20.42 70.45
N ARG A 369 38.20 -21.72 70.13
CA ARG A 369 38.93 -22.81 70.83
C ARG A 369 39.65 -23.82 69.95
N GLU A 370 39.76 -23.58 68.65
CA GLU A 370 40.57 -24.42 67.76
C GLU A 370 41.53 -23.55 66.93
N CYS A 371 42.47 -22.89 67.61
CA CYS A 371 43.79 -22.57 67.06
C CYS A 371 44.66 -22.00 68.18
N ALA A 372 45.21 -22.89 69.00
CA ALA A 372 46.39 -22.59 69.79
C ALA A 372 47.37 -23.79 69.82
N ILE A 373 48.39 -23.71 68.94
CA ILE A 373 49.85 -23.97 69.18
C ILE A 373 50.27 -25.46 69.41
N PRO A 374 51.35 -26.04 68.80
CA PRO A 374 52.71 -25.46 68.80
C PRO A 374 53.64 -25.63 67.57
N GLY A 375 54.36 -24.54 67.28
CA GLY A 375 55.83 -24.45 67.26
C GLY A 375 56.64 -25.32 66.30
N GLN A 376 57.50 -24.67 65.50
CA GLN A 376 58.92 -25.01 65.47
C GLN A 376 59.78 -23.87 64.90
N PHE A 377 60.84 -23.59 65.63
CA PHE A 377 61.98 -22.77 65.28
C PHE A 377 62.70 -23.30 64.03
N ARG A 378 63.07 -22.42 63.11
CA ARG A 378 64.47 -22.01 62.84
C ARG A 378 64.53 -20.86 61.85
#